data_AF-A0A6C0JL88-F1
#
_entry.id   AF-A0A6C0JL88-F1
#
_cell.length_a   1.000
_cell.length_b   1.000
_cell.length_c   1.000
_cell.angle_alpha   90.00
_cell.angle_beta   90.00
_cell.angle_gamma   90.00
#
_symmetry.space_group_name_H-M   'P 1'
#
loop_
_entity.id
_entity.type
_entity.pdbx_description
1 polymer ?
#
loop_
_entity_poly.entity_id
_entity_poly.type
_entity_poly.pdbx_seq_one_letter_code
_entity_poly.pdbx_strand_id
1 'polypeptide(L)'
;MSVYDWKFYKCVKQILDIDQVYIFGGSIRDELLHDFHANDFYKEQNEYFVKNPNADKKDFDYNNKDISPTTLGRFVIPNDIDLFISKEASIYVLKKLYKLFYVRISVVKDLAYIVKTLNNGLYTLNKIEIMTKISGKYYTVKLDMIVANGEIDNNTIFPLVDLDFNVNGLFYTKGRDIYLPDRGEYKTSTIALFRVIDDIKNMTARACCNVPVYRIDKLYMKNWTIVFNFKTYNFIESKNVVQDDSCVICTHSVTEFTKCVNFKNCICKIVICMACINSNYEKIDKCPSCRTPIIDTPDNLICARQELFVYKKYLM
;
A
#
# COMPACT_ATOMS: atom_id res chain seq x y z
N MET A 1 -2.61 12.35 17.59
CA MET A 1 -3.51 11.22 17.93
C MET A 1 -3.16 10.73 19.32
N SER A 2 -4.15 10.25 20.06
CA SER A 2 -4.02 9.99 21.50
C SER A 2 -3.62 8.55 21.79
N VAL A 3 -3.05 8.33 22.97
CA VAL A 3 -2.82 6.97 23.52
C VAL A 3 -4.11 6.15 23.59
N TYR A 4 -5.27 6.81 23.72
CA TYR A 4 -6.57 6.13 23.76
C TYR A 4 -6.99 5.58 22.40
N ASP A 5 -6.65 6.26 21.29
CA ASP A 5 -6.89 5.75 19.93
C ASP A 5 -6.16 4.42 19.74
N TRP A 6 -4.90 4.35 20.18
CA TRP A 6 -4.08 3.14 20.07
C TRP A 6 -4.59 2.01 20.94
N LYS A 7 -4.93 2.30 22.21
CA LYS A 7 -5.51 1.32 23.13
C LYS A 7 -6.82 0.76 22.61
N PHE A 8 -7.68 1.62 22.04
CA PHE A 8 -8.94 1.19 21.47
C PHE A 8 -8.73 0.31 20.22
N TYR A 9 -7.86 0.73 19.30
CA TYR A 9 -7.43 -0.09 18.15
C TYR A 9 -6.93 -1.47 18.58
N LYS A 10 -5.98 -1.54 19.53
CA LYS A 10 -5.43 -2.81 20.03
C LYS A 10 -6.51 -3.68 20.68
N CYS A 11 -7.46 -3.09 21.42
CA CYS A 11 -8.57 -3.83 22.03
C CYS A 11 -9.49 -4.44 20.96
N VAL A 12 -9.83 -3.70 19.91
CA VAL A 12 -10.60 -4.24 18.77
C VAL A 12 -9.80 -5.34 18.06
N LYS A 13 -8.51 -5.11 17.77
CA LYS A 13 -7.64 -6.12 17.13
C LYS A 13 -7.55 -7.40 17.95
N GLN A 14 -7.45 -7.33 19.28
CA GLN A 14 -7.43 -8.51 20.16
C GLN A 14 -8.72 -9.33 20.09
N ILE A 15 -9.87 -8.71 19.81
CA ILE A 15 -11.13 -9.44 19.60
C ILE A 15 -11.09 -10.19 18.26
N LEU A 16 -10.39 -9.64 17.27
CA LEU A 16 -10.17 -10.23 15.95
C LEU A 16 -9.08 -11.31 15.96
N ASP A 17 -8.24 -11.38 16.99
CA ASP A 17 -7.17 -12.37 17.14
C ASP A 17 -7.73 -13.74 17.57
N ILE A 18 -8.48 -14.35 16.66
CA ILE A 18 -9.05 -15.69 16.77
C ILE A 18 -8.79 -16.47 15.48
N ASP A 19 -9.01 -17.79 15.52
CA ASP A 19 -8.82 -18.63 14.35
C ASP A 19 -9.81 -18.24 13.25
N GLN A 20 -9.42 -18.45 11.98
CA GLN A 20 -10.23 -18.12 10.79
C GLN A 20 -10.45 -16.61 10.58
N VAL A 21 -9.56 -15.76 11.11
CA VAL A 21 -9.54 -14.30 10.88
C VAL A 21 -8.20 -13.89 10.30
N TYR A 22 -8.25 -13.25 9.14
CA TYR A 22 -7.08 -12.73 8.43
C TYR A 22 -7.20 -11.22 8.32
N ILE A 23 -6.38 -10.49 9.06
CA ILE A 23 -6.22 -9.04 8.90
C ILE A 23 -5.21 -8.83 7.77
N PHE A 24 -5.39 -7.79 6.96
CA PHE A 24 -4.46 -7.48 5.88
C PHE A 24 -4.38 -5.98 5.58
N GLY A 25 -3.46 -5.60 4.70
CA GLY A 25 -3.46 -4.28 4.10
C GLY A 25 -2.87 -3.18 4.97
N GLY A 26 -3.52 -2.02 4.92
CA GLY A 26 -2.99 -0.79 5.51
C GLY A 26 -2.89 -0.83 7.03
N SER A 27 -3.73 -1.62 7.70
CA SER A 27 -3.76 -1.73 9.16
C SER A 27 -2.49 -2.35 9.72
N ILE A 28 -2.01 -3.44 9.12
CA ILE A 28 -0.78 -4.13 9.53
C ILE A 28 0.43 -3.24 9.27
N ARG A 29 0.47 -2.60 8.09
CA ARG A 29 1.52 -1.64 7.72
C ARG A 29 1.63 -0.52 8.76
N ASP A 30 0.49 0.09 9.09
CA ASP A 30 0.43 1.25 9.98
C ASP A 30 0.75 0.83 11.43
N GLU A 31 0.39 -0.38 11.86
CA GLU A 31 0.80 -0.93 13.16
C GLU A 31 2.31 -1.23 13.24
N LEU A 32 2.89 -1.85 12.22
CA LEU A 32 4.33 -2.07 12.16
C LEU A 32 5.10 -0.76 12.23
N LEU A 33 4.69 0.23 11.44
CA LEU A 33 5.31 1.55 11.43
C LEU A 33 5.24 2.22 12.81
N HIS A 34 4.08 2.13 13.48
CA HIS A 34 3.91 2.62 14.84
C HIS A 34 4.89 1.94 15.80
N ASP A 35 4.89 0.61 15.85
CA ASP A 35 5.68 -0.16 16.82
C ASP A 35 7.19 0.06 16.61
N PHE A 36 7.66 0.16 15.36
CA PHE A 36 9.07 0.47 15.07
C PHE A 36 9.46 1.86 15.58
N HIS A 37 8.72 2.90 15.17
CA HIS A 37 9.08 4.27 15.53
C HIS A 37 8.84 4.56 17.02
N ALA A 38 7.87 3.91 17.66
CA ALA A 38 7.69 3.99 19.10
C ALA A 38 8.89 3.39 19.86
N ASN A 39 9.38 2.22 19.42
CA ASN A 39 10.57 1.61 20.03
C ASN A 39 11.82 2.48 19.85
N ASP A 40 12.02 3.04 18.67
CA ASP A 40 13.17 3.94 18.43
C ASP A 40 13.05 5.24 19.21
N PHE A 41 11.84 5.78 19.36
CA PHE A 41 11.60 6.94 20.24
C PHE A 41 12.00 6.63 21.69
N TYR A 42 11.62 5.46 22.23
CA TYR A 42 12.00 5.10 23.60
C TYR A 42 13.50 4.87 23.77
N LYS A 43 14.21 4.40 22.73
CA LYS A 43 15.67 4.34 22.74
C LYS A 43 16.27 5.74 22.80
N GLU A 44 15.86 6.64 21.91
CA GLU A 44 16.30 8.04 21.91
C GLU A 44 16.02 8.72 23.25
N GLN A 45 14.84 8.49 23.83
CA GLN A 45 14.44 8.98 25.14
C GLN A 45 15.40 8.49 26.25
N ASN A 46 15.69 7.20 26.26
CA ASN A 46 16.60 6.62 27.26
C ASN A 46 18.01 7.20 27.13
N GLU A 47 18.52 7.32 25.91
CA GLU A 47 19.84 7.93 25.64
C GLU A 47 19.89 9.39 26.08
N TYR A 48 18.81 10.14 25.87
CA TYR A 48 18.69 11.53 26.31
C TYR A 48 18.77 11.66 27.84
N PHE A 49 18.01 10.85 28.59
CA PHE A 49 18.02 10.91 30.06
C PHE A 49 19.30 10.37 30.69
N VAL A 50 20.00 9.43 30.03
CA VAL A 50 21.34 9.01 30.45
C VAL A 50 22.34 10.17 30.33
N LYS A 51 22.26 10.96 29.25
CA LYS A 51 23.12 12.13 29.05
C LYS A 51 22.72 13.34 29.91
N ASN A 52 21.46 13.41 30.32
CA ASN A 52 20.88 14.53 31.08
C ASN A 52 20.15 14.02 32.34
N PRO A 53 20.88 13.57 33.38
CA PRO A 53 20.27 12.91 34.54
C PRO A 53 19.33 13.79 35.37
N ASN A 54 19.40 15.11 35.20
CA ASN A 54 18.54 16.08 35.89
C ASN A 54 17.36 16.58 35.04
N ALA A 55 17.20 16.08 33.80
CA ALA A 55 16.10 16.49 32.92
C ALA A 55 14.74 15.98 33.44
N ASP A 56 13.68 16.78 33.23
CA ASP A 56 12.31 16.38 33.53
C ASP A 56 11.83 15.41 32.43
N LYS A 57 10.97 14.44 32.79
CA LYS A 57 10.30 13.57 31.81
C LYS A 57 9.55 14.37 30.73
N LYS A 58 9.11 15.59 31.04
CA LYS A 58 8.45 16.50 30.09
C LYS A 58 9.39 17.02 29.00
N ASP A 59 10.70 17.03 29.24
CA ASP A 59 11.70 17.49 28.27
C ASP A 59 11.77 16.55 27.05
N PHE A 60 11.26 15.32 27.19
CA PHE A 60 11.17 14.32 26.14
C PHE A 60 9.78 13.65 26.06
N ASP A 61 8.74 14.46 25.86
CA ASP A 61 7.34 14.00 25.77
C ASP A 61 7.05 13.22 24.47
N TYR A 62 6.56 11.98 24.62
CA TYR A 62 6.10 11.11 23.53
C TYR A 62 5.10 11.79 22.60
N ASN A 63 4.22 12.62 23.15
CA ASN A 63 3.13 13.25 22.41
C ASN A 63 3.55 14.51 21.64
N ASN A 64 4.78 15.01 21.85
CA ASN A 64 5.29 16.18 21.15
C ASN A 64 6.01 15.77 19.85
N LYS A 65 5.48 16.21 18.71
CA LYS A 65 6.03 15.89 17.38
C LYS A 65 7.40 16.50 17.12
N ASP A 66 7.75 17.57 17.81
CA ASP A 66 8.97 18.33 17.55
C ASP A 66 10.21 17.74 18.25
N ILE A 67 10.00 16.91 19.27
CA ILE A 67 11.08 16.32 20.10
C ILE A 67 11.86 15.22 19.36
N SER A 68 11.19 14.51 18.44
CA SER A 68 11.84 13.50 17.60
C SER A 68 11.13 13.43 16.25
N PRO A 69 11.53 14.30 15.30
CA PRO A 69 10.96 14.33 13.95
C PRO A 69 11.29 13.07 13.13
N THR A 70 12.32 12.31 13.51
CA THR A 70 12.71 11.04 12.89
C THR A 70 11.73 9.91 13.22
N THR A 71 11.05 9.98 14.37
CA THR A 71 10.15 8.92 14.84
C THR A 71 8.67 9.28 14.69
N LEU A 72 8.30 10.11 13.71
CA LEU A 72 6.90 10.55 13.50
C LEU A 72 5.92 9.40 13.20
N GLY A 73 6.41 8.27 12.70
CA GLY A 73 5.64 7.03 12.54
C GLY A 73 4.94 6.55 13.83
N ARG A 74 5.44 6.92 15.02
CA ARG A 74 4.83 6.59 16.32
C ARG A 74 3.44 7.20 16.54
N PHE A 75 3.04 8.14 15.69
CA PHE A 75 1.70 8.74 15.69
C PHE A 75 0.75 8.12 14.67
N VAL A 76 1.22 7.18 13.85
CA VAL A 76 0.38 6.45 12.91
C VAL A 76 -0.43 5.43 13.73
N ILE A 77 -1.74 5.41 13.53
CA ILE A 77 -2.64 4.42 14.16
C ILE A 77 -3.64 4.02 13.08
N PRO A 78 -3.83 2.72 12.86
CA PRO A 78 -4.89 2.25 11.98
C PRO A 78 -6.26 2.64 12.52
N ASN A 79 -7.04 3.33 11.71
CA ASN A 79 -8.44 3.63 11.99
C ASN A 79 -9.41 2.80 11.15
N ASP A 80 -8.86 2.02 10.22
CA ASP A 80 -9.57 1.16 9.29
C ASP A 80 -8.84 -0.19 9.24
N ILE A 81 -9.56 -1.28 9.48
CA ILE A 81 -9.04 -2.64 9.51
C ILE A 81 -9.74 -3.43 8.41
N ASP A 82 -8.99 -3.74 7.35
CA ASP A 82 -9.42 -4.69 6.34
C ASP A 82 -9.21 -6.12 6.87
N LEU A 83 -10.26 -6.95 6.83
CA LEU A 83 -10.14 -8.36 7.24
C LEU A 83 -10.98 -9.31 6.40
N PHE A 84 -10.54 -10.56 6.35
CA PHE A 84 -11.22 -11.70 5.75
C PHE A 84 -11.51 -12.75 6.84
N ILE A 85 -12.73 -13.24 6.90
CA ILE A 85 -13.22 -14.04 8.02
C ILE A 85 -14.26 -15.08 7.59
N SER A 86 -14.30 -16.23 8.26
CA SER A 86 -15.38 -17.21 8.04
C SER A 86 -16.71 -16.71 8.61
N LYS A 87 -17.82 -17.25 8.12
CA LYS A 87 -19.16 -16.89 8.61
C LYS A 87 -19.31 -17.14 10.11
N GLU A 88 -18.85 -18.29 10.59
CA GLU A 88 -18.93 -18.71 11.99
C GLU A 88 -18.12 -17.77 12.89
N ALA A 89 -16.87 -17.47 12.49
CA ALA A 89 -16.01 -16.55 13.20
C ALA A 89 -16.59 -15.12 13.21
N SER A 90 -17.21 -14.67 12.12
CA SER A 90 -17.84 -13.35 12.03
C SER A 90 -18.99 -13.20 13.04
N ILE A 91 -19.85 -14.22 13.20
CA ILE A 91 -20.94 -14.20 14.19
C ILE A 91 -20.37 -14.07 15.60
N TYR A 92 -19.32 -14.83 15.90
CA TYR A 92 -18.66 -14.78 17.21
C TYR A 92 -18.02 -13.41 17.49
N VAL A 93 -17.26 -12.87 16.52
CA VAL A 93 -16.63 -11.55 16.61
C VAL A 93 -17.69 -10.46 16.82
N LEU A 94 -18.74 -10.44 16.00
CA LEU A 94 -19.81 -9.45 16.12
C LEU A 94 -20.48 -9.52 17.49
N LYS A 95 -20.81 -10.72 17.99
CA LYS A 95 -21.37 -10.90 19.33
C LYS A 95 -20.48 -10.32 20.42
N LYS A 96 -19.15 -10.51 20.33
CA LYS A 96 -18.19 -9.92 21.27
C LYS A 96 -18.15 -8.39 21.15
N LEU A 97 -18.11 -7.85 19.93
CA LEU A 97 -18.08 -6.42 19.69
C LEU A 97 -19.35 -5.73 20.23
N TYR A 98 -20.54 -6.27 19.95
CA TYR A 98 -21.80 -5.74 20.47
C TYR A 98 -21.90 -5.77 22.00
N LYS A 99 -21.23 -6.73 22.66
CA LYS A 99 -21.21 -6.81 24.12
C LYS A 99 -20.36 -5.69 24.75
N LEU A 100 -19.33 -5.22 24.06
CA LEU A 100 -18.32 -4.31 24.61
C LEU A 100 -18.45 -2.88 24.11
N PHE A 101 -19.00 -2.68 22.91
CA PHE A 101 -18.97 -1.41 22.20
C PHE A 101 -20.30 -1.09 21.52
N TYR A 102 -20.46 0.17 21.14
CA TYR A 102 -21.50 0.55 20.21
C TYR A 102 -21.04 0.18 18.79
N VAL A 103 -21.81 -0.66 18.10
CA VAL A 103 -21.46 -1.17 16.78
C VAL A 103 -22.55 -0.80 15.78
N ARG A 104 -22.15 -0.17 14.67
CA ARG A 104 -23.02 0.17 13.55
C ARG A 104 -22.54 -0.56 12.30
N ILE A 105 -23.42 -1.35 11.69
CA ILE A 105 -23.18 -1.95 10.38
C ILE A 105 -23.84 -1.05 9.34
N SER A 106 -23.04 -0.47 8.45
CA SER A 106 -23.50 0.54 7.50
C SER A 106 -23.84 -0.04 6.13
N VAL A 107 -23.16 -1.12 5.74
CA VAL A 107 -23.24 -1.70 4.39
C VAL A 107 -23.05 -3.21 4.49
N VAL A 108 -23.90 -3.96 3.79
CA VAL A 108 -23.73 -5.38 3.49
C VAL A 108 -23.84 -5.54 1.98
N LYS A 109 -22.79 -6.06 1.34
CA LYS A 109 -22.68 -6.10 -0.12
C LYS A 109 -22.05 -7.42 -0.58
N ASP A 110 -22.69 -8.11 -1.53
CA ASP A 110 -22.10 -9.29 -2.18
C ASP A 110 -20.86 -8.89 -2.99
N LEU A 111 -19.68 -9.46 -2.75
CA LEU A 111 -18.49 -9.00 -3.50
C LEU A 111 -18.50 -9.38 -4.98
N ALA A 112 -19.33 -10.33 -5.42
CA ALA A 112 -19.34 -10.78 -6.82
C ALA A 112 -19.73 -9.69 -7.83
N TYR A 113 -20.50 -8.66 -7.42
CA TYR A 113 -20.76 -7.50 -8.31
C TYR A 113 -19.55 -6.58 -8.48
N ILE A 114 -18.57 -6.63 -7.56
CA ILE A 114 -17.31 -5.87 -7.65
C ILE A 114 -16.24 -6.71 -8.33
N VAL A 115 -16.08 -7.94 -7.87
CA VAL A 115 -14.99 -8.84 -8.27
C VAL A 115 -15.61 -9.94 -9.12
N LYS A 116 -15.59 -9.74 -10.44
CA LYS A 116 -16.23 -10.61 -11.44
C LYS A 116 -15.78 -12.07 -11.40
N THR A 117 -14.62 -12.35 -10.82
CA THR A 117 -14.07 -13.71 -10.68
C THR A 117 -14.65 -14.47 -9.49
N LEU A 118 -15.45 -13.83 -8.64
CA LEU A 118 -16.11 -14.48 -7.50
C LEU A 118 -17.51 -14.96 -7.89
N ASN A 119 -17.91 -16.09 -7.34
CA ASN A 119 -19.29 -16.56 -7.46
C ASN A 119 -20.22 -15.74 -6.55
N ASN A 120 -21.40 -15.42 -7.07
CA ASN A 120 -22.46 -14.75 -6.31
C ASN A 120 -22.76 -15.49 -5.01
N GLY A 121 -22.96 -14.73 -3.93
CA GLY A 121 -23.36 -15.25 -2.64
C GLY A 121 -22.26 -15.97 -1.87
N LEU A 122 -21.02 -16.06 -2.36
CA LEU A 122 -19.93 -16.67 -1.58
C LEU A 122 -19.27 -15.69 -0.59
N TYR A 123 -19.26 -14.40 -0.90
CA TYR A 123 -18.56 -13.40 -0.11
C TYR A 123 -19.42 -12.18 0.14
N THR A 124 -19.44 -11.69 1.38
CA THR A 124 -20.15 -10.46 1.74
C THR A 124 -19.20 -9.48 2.41
N LEU A 125 -19.21 -8.22 1.96
CA LEU A 125 -18.49 -7.13 2.62
C LEU A 125 -19.43 -6.42 3.60
N ASN A 126 -19.03 -6.44 4.87
CA ASN A 126 -19.67 -5.71 5.95
C ASN A 126 -18.80 -4.50 6.33
N LYS A 127 -19.33 -3.28 6.13
CA LYS A 127 -18.67 -2.06 6.62
C LYS A 127 -19.17 -1.72 8.02
N ILE A 128 -18.31 -1.89 9.01
CA ILE A 128 -18.66 -1.83 10.43
C ILE A 128 -17.93 -0.64 11.06
N GLU A 129 -18.65 0.14 11.86
CA GLU A 129 -18.11 1.22 12.67
C GLU A 129 -18.28 0.87 14.14
N ILE A 130 -17.16 0.77 14.86
CA ILE A 130 -17.12 0.42 16.28
C ILE A 130 -16.75 1.68 17.05
N MET A 131 -17.59 2.06 18.00
CA MET A 131 -17.45 3.29 18.76
C MET A 131 -17.42 3.02 20.27
N THR A 132 -16.58 3.78 20.98
CA THR A 132 -16.54 3.82 22.44
C THR A 132 -16.37 5.25 22.93
N LYS A 133 -16.72 5.50 24.20
CA LYS A 133 -16.53 6.79 24.86
C LYS A 133 -15.56 6.63 26.04
N ILE A 134 -14.42 7.30 25.97
CA ILE A 134 -13.40 7.29 27.04
C ILE A 134 -13.16 8.73 27.48
N SER A 135 -13.33 9.01 28.77
CA SER A 135 -13.13 10.34 29.35
C SER A 135 -13.89 11.46 28.59
N GLY A 136 -15.14 11.20 28.22
CA GLY A 136 -15.97 12.17 27.52
C GLY A 136 -15.77 12.27 26.01
N LYS A 137 -14.69 11.70 25.45
CA LYS A 137 -14.37 11.73 24.02
C LYS A 137 -14.77 10.42 23.33
N TYR A 138 -15.25 10.52 22.09
CA TYR A 138 -15.59 9.37 21.27
C TYR A 138 -14.39 8.91 20.44
N TYR A 139 -14.21 7.60 20.38
CA TYR A 139 -13.17 6.93 19.62
C TYR A 139 -13.83 5.94 18.66
N THR A 140 -13.29 5.84 17.45
CA THR A 140 -13.89 5.04 16.37
C THR A 140 -12.85 4.18 15.68
N VAL A 141 -13.16 2.91 15.47
CA VAL A 141 -12.41 1.98 14.61
C VAL A 141 -13.38 1.44 13.57
N LYS A 142 -12.96 1.46 12.30
CA LYS A 142 -13.74 0.92 11.20
C LYS A 142 -13.21 -0.45 10.81
N LEU A 143 -14.11 -1.35 10.45
CA LEU A 143 -13.78 -2.65 9.87
C LEU A 143 -14.40 -2.74 8.48
N ASP A 144 -13.59 -3.06 7.48
CA ASP A 144 -14.04 -3.55 6.20
C ASP A 144 -13.91 -5.09 6.24
N MET A 145 -14.99 -5.74 6.70
CA MET A 145 -15.01 -7.18 7.01
C MET A 145 -15.58 -7.98 5.84
N ILE A 146 -14.73 -8.76 5.18
CA ILE A 146 -15.12 -9.67 4.11
C ILE A 146 -15.42 -11.05 4.71
N VAL A 147 -16.70 -11.42 4.72
CA VAL A 147 -17.18 -12.69 5.25
C VAL A 147 -17.32 -13.72 4.14
N ALA A 148 -16.63 -14.84 4.26
CA ALA A 148 -16.84 -16.03 3.44
C ALA A 148 -18.03 -16.83 3.98
N ASN A 149 -18.99 -17.17 3.12
CA ASN A 149 -20.20 -17.88 3.50
C ASN A 149 -20.02 -19.41 3.73
N GLY A 150 -18.78 -19.92 3.59
CA GLY A 150 -18.38 -21.28 3.93
C GLY A 150 -17.09 -21.31 4.76
N GLU A 151 -16.58 -22.51 5.06
CA GLU A 151 -15.31 -22.68 5.76
C GLU A 151 -14.13 -22.17 4.92
N ILE A 152 -13.14 -21.54 5.58
CA ILE A 152 -11.90 -21.15 4.91
C ILE A 152 -10.95 -22.35 4.93
N ASP A 153 -10.72 -22.89 3.74
CA ASP A 153 -9.79 -23.99 3.47
C ASP A 153 -8.68 -23.56 2.49
N ASN A 154 -7.84 -24.51 2.07
CA ASN A 154 -6.76 -24.26 1.12
C ASN A 154 -7.25 -23.88 -0.30
N ASN A 155 -8.52 -24.15 -0.62
CA ASN A 155 -9.12 -23.83 -1.93
C ASN A 155 -9.86 -22.50 -1.90
N THR A 156 -10.01 -21.89 -0.73
CA THR A 156 -10.75 -20.65 -0.56
C THR A 156 -10.02 -19.52 -1.24
N ILE A 157 -10.68 -18.93 -2.24
CA ILE A 157 -10.15 -17.78 -2.97
C ILE A 157 -10.27 -16.56 -2.06
N PHE A 158 -9.14 -16.00 -1.65
CA PHE A 158 -9.12 -14.71 -0.96
C PHE A 158 -9.47 -13.60 -1.97
N PRO A 159 -10.59 -12.87 -1.79
CA PRO A 159 -11.12 -11.89 -2.73
C PRO A 159 -10.35 -10.56 -2.65
N LEU A 160 -9.03 -10.65 -2.69
CA LEU A 160 -8.12 -9.53 -2.59
C LEU A 160 -7.72 -9.10 -3.98
N VAL A 161 -7.98 -7.82 -4.25
CA VAL A 161 -7.54 -7.09 -5.44
C VAL A 161 -6.01 -7.10 -5.50
N ASP A 162 -5.46 -6.94 -6.70
CA ASP A 162 -4.03 -6.72 -6.90
C ASP A 162 -3.45 -5.74 -5.89
N LEU A 163 -2.22 -6.02 -5.45
CA LEU A 163 -1.54 -5.19 -4.46
C LEU A 163 -1.25 -3.81 -5.07
N ASP A 164 -1.93 -2.77 -4.56
CA ASP A 164 -1.64 -1.37 -4.90
C ASP A 164 -0.14 -1.08 -4.68
N PHE A 165 0.37 -1.45 -3.51
CA PHE A 165 1.78 -1.29 -3.14
C PHE A 165 2.24 -2.53 -2.40
N ASN A 166 3.52 -2.88 -2.53
CA ASN A 166 4.11 -4.03 -1.82
C ASN A 166 3.85 -3.99 -0.30
N VAL A 167 3.86 -2.80 0.29
CA VAL A 167 3.62 -2.59 1.72
C VAL A 167 2.19 -2.85 2.18
N ASN A 168 1.24 -2.97 1.24
CA ASN A 168 -0.15 -3.34 1.53
C ASN A 168 -0.40 -4.85 1.37
N GLY A 169 0.62 -5.62 0.98
CA GLY A 169 0.51 -7.08 0.82
C GLY A 169 0.66 -7.88 2.10
N LEU A 170 0.81 -7.23 3.25
CA LEU A 170 1.01 -7.91 4.53
C LEU A 170 -0.29 -8.48 5.10
N PHE A 171 -0.18 -9.64 5.73
CA PHE A 171 -1.26 -10.39 6.36
C PHE A 171 -0.88 -10.77 7.78
N TYR A 172 -1.90 -10.95 8.62
CA TYR A 172 -1.80 -11.41 9.99
C TYR A 172 -2.99 -12.32 10.30
N THR A 173 -2.73 -13.45 10.94
CA THR A 173 -3.76 -14.38 11.45
C THR A 173 -3.27 -14.98 12.76
N LYS A 174 -4.19 -15.41 13.62
CA LYS A 174 -3.80 -16.12 14.84
C LYS A 174 -2.92 -17.33 14.51
N GLY A 175 -1.82 -17.49 15.26
CA GLY A 175 -0.86 -18.58 15.09
C GLY A 175 0.13 -18.42 13.93
N ARG A 176 0.02 -17.35 13.13
CA ARG A 176 1.08 -16.95 12.18
C ARG A 176 1.40 -15.47 12.40
N ASP A 177 2.68 -15.19 12.63
CA ASP A 177 3.17 -13.82 12.58
C ASP A 177 2.92 -13.18 11.21
N ILE A 178 3.24 -11.89 11.08
CA ILE A 178 3.03 -11.15 9.84
C ILE A 178 3.72 -11.85 8.66
N TYR A 179 3.00 -12.03 7.56
CA TYR A 179 3.49 -12.74 6.38
C TYR A 179 3.01 -12.12 5.07
N LEU A 180 3.65 -12.51 3.97
CA LEU A 180 3.20 -12.24 2.59
C LEU A 180 2.47 -13.47 2.06
N PRO A 181 1.29 -13.34 1.43
CA PRO A 181 0.61 -14.47 0.83
C PRO A 181 1.43 -15.00 -0.36
N ASP A 182 1.38 -16.30 -0.58
CA ASP A 182 2.03 -16.92 -1.73
C ASP A 182 1.26 -16.57 -3.02
N ARG A 183 1.66 -15.47 -3.66
CA ARG A 183 1.10 -14.99 -4.93
C ARG A 183 2.23 -14.57 -5.87
N GLY A 184 2.32 -15.25 -7.02
CA GLY A 184 3.14 -14.84 -8.16
C GLY A 184 4.65 -14.69 -7.86
N GLU A 185 5.12 -13.44 -7.77
CA GLU A 185 6.53 -13.05 -7.74
C GLU A 185 7.24 -13.30 -6.39
N TYR A 186 6.51 -13.62 -5.31
CA TYR A 186 7.08 -13.75 -3.96
C TYR A 186 7.57 -15.17 -3.61
N LYS A 187 8.14 -15.89 -4.59
CA LYS A 187 8.69 -17.25 -4.41
C LYS A 187 9.81 -17.38 -3.34
N THR A 188 10.26 -16.26 -2.75
CA THR A 188 11.20 -16.21 -1.61
C THR A 188 10.60 -15.39 -0.45
N SER A 189 9.57 -15.95 0.18
CA SER A 189 8.68 -15.28 1.15
C SER A 189 9.41 -14.53 2.27
N THR A 190 10.51 -15.07 2.82
CA THR A 190 11.23 -14.44 3.93
C THR A 190 12.02 -13.20 3.52
N ILE A 191 12.81 -13.26 2.44
CA ILE A 191 13.60 -12.10 1.97
C ILE A 191 12.66 -11.00 1.49
N ALA A 192 11.60 -11.38 0.77
CA ALA A 192 10.58 -10.44 0.35
C ALA A 192 9.91 -9.75 1.54
N LEU A 193 9.56 -10.51 2.59
CA LEU A 193 8.97 -9.97 3.82
C LEU A 193 9.92 -8.99 4.51
N PHE A 194 11.20 -9.34 4.67
CA PHE A 194 12.19 -8.43 5.27
C PHE A 194 12.31 -7.12 4.49
N ARG A 195 12.35 -7.19 3.15
CA ARG A 195 12.37 -6.00 2.30
C ARG A 195 11.10 -5.15 2.49
N VAL A 196 9.93 -5.78 2.57
CA VAL A 196 8.68 -5.04 2.79
C VAL A 196 8.66 -4.37 4.17
N ILE A 197 9.12 -5.06 5.21
CA ILE A 197 9.25 -4.49 6.55
C ILE A 197 10.23 -3.31 6.54
N ASP A 198 11.35 -3.43 5.85
CA ASP A 198 12.33 -2.35 5.70
C ASP A 198 11.77 -1.15 4.91
N ASP A 199 11.08 -1.42 3.81
CA ASP A 199 10.34 -0.43 3.03
C ASP A 199 9.34 0.32 3.96
N ILE A 200 8.62 -0.38 4.85
CA ILE A 200 7.69 0.25 5.81
C ILE A 200 8.42 1.16 6.80
N LYS A 201 9.51 0.69 7.41
CA LYS A 201 10.33 1.48 8.35
C LYS A 201 10.81 2.78 7.71
N ASN A 202 11.25 2.69 6.45
CA ASN A 202 11.76 3.82 5.68
C ASN A 202 10.67 4.60 4.95
N MET A 203 9.38 4.36 5.29
CA MET A 203 8.21 4.96 4.65
C MET A 203 8.30 4.96 3.11
N THR A 204 8.82 3.88 2.55
CA THR A 204 9.00 3.66 1.12
C THR A 204 7.94 2.69 0.64
N ALA A 205 7.23 3.06 -0.42
CA ALA A 205 6.27 2.20 -1.09
C ALA A 205 6.72 1.92 -2.52
N ARG A 206 6.55 0.68 -2.97
CA ARG A 206 6.87 0.27 -4.33
C ARG A 206 5.57 0.03 -5.08
N ALA A 207 5.32 0.84 -6.09
CA ALA A 207 4.10 0.82 -6.89
C ALA A 207 4.25 -0.11 -8.10
N CYS A 208 3.19 -0.86 -8.41
CA CYS A 208 3.04 -1.51 -9.70
C CYS A 208 2.51 -0.52 -10.76
N CYS A 209 2.50 -0.91 -12.04
CA CYS A 209 2.09 -0.03 -13.14
C CYS A 209 0.61 0.40 -13.13
N ASN A 210 -0.25 -0.22 -12.31
CA ASN A 210 -1.70 -0.06 -12.36
C ASN A 210 -2.31 0.57 -11.09
N VAL A 211 -1.50 1.28 -10.32
CA VAL A 211 -2.00 1.90 -9.09
C VAL A 211 -2.90 3.10 -9.42
N PRO A 212 -4.13 3.16 -8.90
CA PRO A 212 -4.99 4.31 -9.06
C PRO A 212 -4.34 5.59 -8.50
N VAL A 213 -4.48 6.70 -9.22
CA VAL A 213 -3.85 8.00 -8.87
C VAL A 213 -4.16 8.44 -7.44
N TYR A 214 -5.41 8.29 -7.00
CA TYR A 214 -5.82 8.68 -5.65
C TYR A 214 -5.11 7.87 -4.55
N ARG A 215 -4.65 6.63 -4.84
CA ARG A 215 -3.86 5.81 -3.91
C ARG A 215 -2.44 6.34 -3.79
N ILE A 216 -1.86 6.81 -4.90
CA ILE A 216 -0.56 7.48 -4.96
C ILE A 216 -0.61 8.79 -4.16
N ASP A 217 -1.61 9.64 -4.43
CA ASP A 217 -1.83 10.89 -3.69
C ASP A 217 -1.94 10.65 -2.18
N LYS A 218 -2.70 9.61 -1.77
CA LYS A 218 -2.86 9.24 -0.34
C LYS A 218 -1.52 8.93 0.34
N LEU A 219 -0.58 8.28 -0.36
CA LEU A 219 0.74 7.97 0.19
C LEU A 219 1.64 9.21 0.27
N TYR A 220 1.65 10.06 -0.76
CA TYR A 220 2.37 11.35 -0.70
C TYR A 220 1.87 12.24 0.44
N MET A 221 0.55 12.33 0.64
CA MET A 221 -0.04 13.07 1.77
C MET A 221 0.40 12.54 3.14
N LYS A 222 0.81 11.27 3.21
CA LYS A 222 1.36 10.64 4.41
C LYS A 222 2.89 10.70 4.45
N ASN A 223 3.54 11.48 3.57
CA ASN A 223 4.99 11.60 3.43
C ASN A 223 5.71 10.28 3.10
N TRP A 224 5.04 9.37 2.39
CA TRP A 224 5.71 8.17 1.87
C TRP A 224 6.49 8.51 0.59
N THR A 225 7.69 7.94 0.49
CA THR A 225 8.45 7.93 -0.77
C THR A 225 7.89 6.81 -1.64
N ILE A 226 7.59 7.10 -2.91
CA ILE A 226 7.05 6.10 -3.84
C ILE A 226 8.07 5.81 -4.93
N VAL A 227 8.45 4.54 -5.04
CA VAL A 227 9.30 4.03 -6.11
C VAL A 227 8.41 3.36 -7.15
N PHE A 228 8.41 3.91 -8.36
CA PHE A 228 7.59 3.42 -9.46
C PHE A 228 8.34 2.38 -10.29
N ASN A 229 7.75 1.19 -10.40
CA ASN A 229 8.23 0.15 -11.30
C ASN A 229 7.36 0.16 -12.57
N PHE A 230 7.68 1.06 -13.49
CA PHE A 230 7.06 1.11 -14.82
C PHE A 230 7.32 -0.20 -15.58
N LYS A 231 6.34 -0.77 -16.26
CA LYS A 231 6.43 -1.99 -17.07
C LYS A 231 6.61 -1.69 -18.55
N THR A 232 6.04 -0.59 -19.06
CA THR A 232 6.07 -0.27 -20.49
C THR A 232 7.29 0.58 -20.84
N TYR A 233 7.48 1.68 -20.13
CA TYR A 233 8.51 2.67 -20.46
C TYR A 233 9.71 2.58 -19.50
N ASN A 234 10.92 2.76 -20.03
CA ASN A 234 12.01 3.31 -19.22
C ASN A 234 12.10 4.81 -19.50
N PHE A 235 11.97 5.61 -18.47
CA PHE A 235 12.19 7.05 -18.56
C PHE A 235 13.66 7.37 -18.36
N ILE A 236 14.21 8.18 -19.26
CA ILE A 236 15.65 8.45 -19.35
C ILE A 236 15.85 9.96 -19.38
N GLU A 237 16.78 10.46 -18.56
CA GLU A 237 17.26 11.83 -18.68
C GLU A 237 18.18 11.94 -19.89
N SER A 238 17.97 12.95 -20.74
CA SER A 238 18.71 13.11 -22.00
C SER A 238 20.23 13.18 -21.81
N LYS A 239 20.69 13.75 -20.69
CA LYS A 239 22.11 13.83 -20.33
C LYS A 239 22.80 12.46 -20.19
N ASN A 240 22.03 11.39 -19.99
CA ASN A 240 22.52 10.03 -19.84
C ASN A 240 22.50 9.22 -21.15
N VAL A 241 22.07 9.84 -22.25
CA VAL A 241 22.03 9.23 -23.58
C VAL A 241 23.33 9.54 -24.30
N VAL A 242 23.78 8.63 -25.17
CA VAL A 242 25.01 8.81 -25.95
C VAL A 242 24.86 10.07 -26.82
N GLN A 243 25.89 10.93 -26.83
CA GLN A 243 25.94 12.06 -27.75
C GLN A 243 25.83 11.51 -29.19
N ASP A 244 24.88 12.05 -29.95
CA ASP A 244 24.49 11.68 -31.34
C ASP A 244 23.22 10.83 -31.51
N ASP A 245 22.57 10.39 -30.43
CA ASP A 245 21.23 9.80 -30.56
C ASP A 245 20.19 10.88 -30.95
N SER A 246 19.21 10.49 -31.77
CA SER A 246 18.06 11.31 -32.15
C SER A 246 16.75 10.60 -31.83
N CYS A 247 15.68 11.38 -31.67
CA CYS A 247 14.35 10.80 -31.52
C CYS A 247 13.96 10.05 -32.80
N VAL A 248 13.61 8.77 -32.70
CA VAL A 248 13.24 7.93 -33.86
C VAL A 248 11.98 8.42 -34.61
N ILE A 249 11.18 9.31 -34.00
CA ILE A 249 9.94 9.82 -34.58
C ILE A 249 10.15 11.19 -35.24
N CYS A 250 10.63 12.19 -34.50
CA CYS A 250 10.82 13.55 -35.02
C CYS A 250 12.23 13.84 -35.53
N THR A 251 13.17 12.90 -35.39
CA THR A 251 14.58 13.02 -35.82
C THR A 251 15.39 14.14 -35.15
N HIS A 252 14.80 14.90 -34.23
CA HIS A 252 15.52 15.91 -33.44
C HIS A 252 16.55 15.27 -32.52
N SER A 253 17.66 15.98 -32.28
CA SER A 253 18.74 15.51 -31.42
C SER A 253 18.28 15.34 -29.98
N VAL A 254 18.78 14.30 -29.29
CA VAL A 254 18.48 14.07 -27.86
C VAL A 254 18.97 15.19 -26.95
N THR A 255 19.98 15.94 -27.39
CA THR A 255 20.48 17.12 -26.68
C THR A 255 19.47 18.27 -26.64
N GLU A 256 18.43 18.26 -27.49
CA GLU A 256 17.41 19.32 -27.56
C GLU A 256 16.27 19.14 -26.56
N PHE A 257 16.22 18.03 -25.83
CA PHE A 257 15.18 17.77 -24.83
C PHE A 257 15.79 17.33 -23.50
N THR A 258 15.02 17.46 -22.41
CA THR A 258 15.45 17.08 -21.05
C THR A 258 15.19 15.62 -20.71
N LYS A 259 14.12 15.05 -21.28
CA LYS A 259 13.60 13.73 -20.92
C LYS A 259 13.15 12.98 -22.18
N CYS A 260 13.40 11.68 -22.18
CA CYS A 260 13.05 10.77 -23.25
C CYS A 260 12.68 9.39 -22.68
N VAL A 261 12.19 8.50 -23.54
CA VAL A 261 11.88 7.13 -23.15
C VAL A 261 12.47 6.12 -24.13
N ASN A 262 12.66 4.91 -23.62
CA ASN A 262 12.70 3.70 -24.43
C ASN A 262 11.62 2.72 -23.97
N PHE A 263 11.44 1.62 -24.71
CA PHE A 263 10.51 0.55 -24.33
C PHE A 263 11.24 -0.56 -23.59
N LYS A 264 10.75 -0.95 -22.41
CA LYS A 264 11.36 -2.01 -21.58
C LYS A 264 11.50 -3.34 -22.29
N ASN A 265 10.49 -3.72 -23.06
CA ASN A 265 10.41 -5.03 -23.71
C ASN A 265 11.01 -5.04 -25.13
N CYS A 266 11.70 -3.98 -25.55
CA CYS A 266 12.24 -3.86 -26.89
C CYS A 266 13.78 -3.85 -26.90
N ILE A 267 14.37 -4.70 -27.73
CA ILE A 267 15.83 -4.84 -27.86
C ILE A 267 16.47 -3.66 -28.61
N CYS A 268 15.70 -2.95 -29.47
CA CYS A 268 16.25 -1.90 -30.33
C CYS A 268 16.80 -0.68 -29.60
N LYS A 269 16.61 -0.55 -28.27
CA LYS A 269 17.06 0.59 -27.44
C LYS A 269 16.77 1.96 -28.07
N ILE A 270 15.66 2.08 -28.79
CA ILE A 270 15.29 3.33 -29.46
C ILE A 270 15.02 4.43 -28.45
N VAL A 271 15.34 5.67 -28.84
CA VAL A 271 15.04 6.86 -28.04
C VAL A 271 13.85 7.58 -28.65
N ILE A 272 12.84 7.87 -27.83
CA ILE A 272 11.68 8.66 -28.21
C ILE A 272 11.56 9.84 -27.25
N CYS A 273 11.52 11.06 -27.77
CA CYS A 273 11.33 12.25 -26.94
C CYS A 273 9.92 12.25 -26.32
N MET A 274 9.79 12.87 -25.15
CA MET A 274 8.50 12.93 -24.44
C MET A 274 7.39 13.60 -25.27
N ALA A 275 7.72 14.60 -26.09
CA ALA A 275 6.76 15.27 -26.97
C ALA A 275 6.15 14.30 -28.01
N CYS A 276 6.99 13.49 -28.65
CA CYS A 276 6.55 12.49 -29.62
C CYS A 276 5.69 11.39 -28.97
N ILE A 277 6.09 10.90 -27.79
CA ILE A 277 5.28 9.95 -27.03
C ILE A 277 3.93 10.55 -26.65
N ASN A 278 3.90 11.76 -26.11
CA ASN A 278 2.65 12.40 -25.70
C ASN A 278 1.67 12.60 -26.86
N SER A 279 2.19 12.86 -28.06
CA SER A 279 1.37 13.08 -29.25
C SER A 279 0.90 11.78 -29.91
N ASN A 280 1.56 10.65 -29.63
CA ASN A 280 1.36 9.41 -30.38
C ASN A 280 1.16 8.15 -29.53
N TYR A 281 1.14 8.22 -28.19
CA TYR A 281 1.11 7.03 -27.32
C TYR A 281 -0.06 6.08 -27.61
N GLU A 282 -1.22 6.59 -28.06
CA GLU A 282 -2.37 5.76 -28.45
C GLU A 282 -2.16 4.98 -29.75
N LYS A 283 -1.24 5.46 -30.60
CA LYS A 283 -0.92 4.88 -31.91
C LYS A 283 0.33 3.99 -31.86
N ILE A 284 1.14 4.10 -30.81
CA ILE A 284 2.39 3.35 -30.66
C ILE A 284 2.12 2.08 -29.85
N ASP A 285 1.57 1.06 -30.51
CA ASP A 285 1.38 -0.28 -29.98
C ASP A 285 2.61 -1.19 -30.24
N LYS A 286 3.46 -0.79 -31.19
CA LYS A 286 4.65 -1.51 -31.65
C LYS A 286 5.86 -0.59 -31.71
N CYS A 287 7.05 -1.16 -31.54
CA CYS A 287 8.30 -0.44 -31.72
C CYS A 287 8.37 0.14 -33.15
N PRO A 288 8.63 1.46 -33.32
CA PRO A 288 8.80 2.08 -34.64
C PRO A 288 9.90 1.45 -35.50
N SER A 289 10.93 0.86 -34.88
CA SER A 289 12.07 0.25 -35.58
C SER A 289 11.84 -1.22 -35.92
N CYS A 290 11.68 -2.10 -34.93
CA CYS A 290 11.55 -3.55 -35.18
C CYS A 290 10.11 -4.07 -35.24
N ARG A 291 9.11 -3.21 -35.04
CA ARG A 291 7.69 -3.58 -35.01
C ARG A 291 7.29 -4.60 -33.92
N THR A 292 8.19 -4.93 -33.00
CA THR A 292 7.88 -5.76 -31.82
C THR A 292 6.73 -5.12 -31.03
N PRO A 293 5.69 -5.88 -30.66
CA PRO A 293 4.63 -5.38 -29.79
C PRO A 293 5.19 -4.83 -28.48
N ILE A 294 4.84 -3.59 -28.18
CA ILE A 294 5.09 -2.96 -26.87
C ILE A 294 3.87 -3.19 -25.98
N ILE A 295 2.70 -3.25 -26.61
CA ILE A 295 1.40 -3.49 -26.02
C ILE A 295 0.81 -4.69 -26.76
N ASP A 296 0.77 -5.82 -26.08
CA ASP A 296 0.25 -7.10 -26.60
C ASP A 296 -1.17 -7.41 -26.07
N THR A 297 -1.65 -6.66 -25.07
CA THR A 297 -2.99 -6.80 -24.49
C THR A 297 -3.66 -5.43 -24.26
N PRO A 298 -5.01 -5.34 -24.26
CA PRO A 298 -5.72 -4.11 -23.91
C PRO A 298 -5.36 -3.56 -22.52
N ASP A 299 -5.11 -4.45 -21.55
CA ASP A 299 -4.68 -4.07 -20.21
C ASP A 299 -3.33 -3.35 -20.24
N ASN A 300 -2.40 -3.77 -21.10
CA ASN A 300 -1.11 -3.11 -21.27
C ASN A 300 -1.21 -1.70 -21.88
N LEU A 301 -2.26 -1.41 -22.67
CA LEU A 301 -2.51 -0.03 -23.13
C LEU A 301 -2.94 0.86 -21.96
N ILE A 302 -3.80 0.34 -21.07
CA ILE A 302 -4.22 1.06 -19.87
C ILE A 302 -3.02 1.29 -18.95
N CYS A 303 -2.17 0.27 -18.75
CA CYS A 303 -0.89 0.39 -18.04
C CYS A 303 -0.06 1.54 -18.61
N ALA A 304 0.25 1.49 -19.91
CA ALA A 304 1.09 2.48 -20.58
C ALA A 304 0.58 3.93 -20.39
N ARG A 305 -0.74 4.13 -20.54
CA ARG A 305 -1.38 5.43 -20.30
C ARG A 305 -1.19 5.92 -18.87
N GLN A 306 -1.44 5.03 -17.92
CA GLN A 306 -1.28 5.31 -16.50
C GLN A 306 0.17 5.64 -16.15
N GLU A 307 1.15 4.94 -16.71
CA GLU A 307 2.57 5.21 -16.49
C GLU A 307 2.98 6.60 -16.96
N LEU A 308 2.57 7.01 -18.17
CA LEU A 308 2.85 8.36 -18.69
C LEU A 308 2.20 9.44 -17.82
N PHE A 309 0.97 9.22 -17.37
CA PHE A 309 0.28 10.15 -16.46
C PHE A 309 1.03 10.28 -15.14
N VAL A 310 1.38 9.15 -14.50
CA VAL A 310 2.09 9.11 -13.22
C VAL A 310 3.45 9.78 -13.33
N TYR A 311 4.22 9.49 -14.39
CA TYR A 311 5.51 10.11 -14.62
C TYR A 311 5.41 11.63 -14.71
N LYS A 312 4.45 12.16 -15.48
CA LYS A 312 4.23 13.60 -15.61
C LYS A 312 3.82 14.27 -14.30
N LYS A 313 2.97 13.61 -13.52
CA LYS A 313 2.40 14.23 -12.31
C LYS A 313 3.40 14.27 -11.15
N TYR A 314 4.26 13.25 -11.02
CA TYR A 314 5.07 13.06 -9.81
C TYR A 314 6.58 13.03 -10.02
N LEU A 315 7.05 12.84 -11.26
CA LEU A 315 8.48 12.67 -11.56
C LEU A 315 9.00 13.67 -12.61
N MET A 316 8.14 14.57 -13.10
CA MET A 316 8.52 15.68 -13.98
C MET A 316 8.68 16.98 -13.22
#